data_AF-A0A527ZFF9-F1
#
_entry.id   AF-A0A527ZFF9-F1
#
_cell.length_a   1.000
_cell.length_b   1.000
_cell.length_c   1.000
_cell.angle_alpha   90.00
_cell.angle_beta   90.00
_cell.angle_gamma   90.00
#
_symmetry.space_group_name_H-M   'P 1'
#
loop_
_entity.id
_entity.type
_entity.pdbx_description
1 polymer ?
#
loop_
_entity_poly.entity_id
_entity_poly.type
_entity_poly.pdbx_seq_one_letter_code
_entity_poly.pdbx_strand_id
1 'polypeptide(L)'
;TVVDANVTTLIAAVILFFLGSGPIKGFAVTLAIGIVTTVFTAFTLTRWLVAFWLRRQRPKTMPAGVMRLVPDDTRVPFMAFRKYAFTLSVLLSIASAVLFFTVGMNYGIDFRGGSSIEVQAKGQQADIGDIRERLTGLELGEVQVQEFGSARDVLIRIGTQGGGDVAEQSAVEKVRSALETDYEFRRIEVVGPTVSS
;
A
#
# COMPACT_ATOMS: atom_id res chain seq x y z
N THR A 1 -23.34 2.90 -15.22
CA THR A 1 -22.57 1.88 -14.48
C THR A 1 -21.13 2.31 -14.23
N VAL A 2 -20.38 2.80 -15.23
CA VAL A 2 -18.96 3.22 -15.03
C VAL A 2 -18.81 4.32 -13.96
N VAL A 3 -19.65 5.37 -13.99
CA VAL A 3 -19.57 6.45 -12.98
C VAL A 3 -19.91 5.90 -11.59
N ASP A 4 -21.00 5.16 -11.47
CA ASP A 4 -21.48 4.58 -10.20
C ASP A 4 -20.43 3.68 -9.52
N ALA A 5 -19.81 2.76 -10.29
CA ALA A 5 -18.76 1.88 -9.79
C ALA A 5 -17.49 2.62 -9.31
N ASN A 6 -17.17 3.76 -9.94
CA ASN A 6 -16.02 4.58 -9.57
C ASN A 6 -16.32 5.61 -8.47
N VAL A 7 -17.59 5.98 -8.26
CA VAL A 7 -18.00 6.89 -7.20
C VAL A 7 -17.84 6.21 -5.83
N THR A 8 -18.22 4.94 -5.70
CA THR A 8 -18.03 4.19 -4.43
C THR A 8 -16.56 4.09 -4.05
N THR A 9 -15.68 3.84 -5.02
CA THR A 9 -14.22 3.76 -4.77
C THR A 9 -13.62 5.15 -4.46
N LEU A 10 -14.15 6.21 -5.06
CA LEU A 10 -13.75 7.58 -4.73
C LEU A 10 -14.14 7.96 -3.30
N ILE A 11 -15.32 7.56 -2.83
CA ILE A 11 -15.75 7.75 -1.43
C ILE A 11 -14.79 7.03 -0.48
N ALA A 12 -14.41 5.78 -0.78
CA ALA A 12 -13.42 5.05 0.01
C ALA A 12 -12.06 5.77 0.06
N ALA A 13 -11.58 6.30 -1.07
CA ALA A 13 -10.35 7.09 -1.12
C ALA A 13 -10.43 8.36 -0.26
N VAL A 14 -11.57 9.07 -0.26
CA VAL A 14 -11.79 10.23 0.61
C VAL A 14 -11.74 9.83 2.09
N ILE A 15 -12.39 8.73 2.47
CA ILE A 15 -12.37 8.23 3.85
C ILE A 15 -10.92 7.90 4.27
N LEU A 16 -10.16 7.22 3.41
CA LEU A 16 -8.75 6.90 3.67
C LEU A 16 -7.87 8.15 3.81
N PHE A 17 -8.14 9.22 3.07
CA PHE A 17 -7.39 10.47 3.18
C PHE A 17 -7.59 11.16 4.53
N PHE A 18 -8.83 11.20 5.03
CA PHE A 18 -9.13 11.84 6.31
C PHE A 18 -8.76 10.98 7.51
N LEU A 19 -8.98 9.67 7.44
CA LEU A 19 -8.83 8.75 8.57
C LEU A 19 -7.49 7.99 8.57
N GLY A 20 -6.76 7.98 7.46
CA GLY A 20 -5.49 7.28 7.32
C GLY A 20 -4.30 8.01 7.96
N SER A 21 -3.26 7.26 8.32
CA SER A 21 -1.95 7.78 8.74
C SER A 21 -1.08 8.17 7.53
N GLY A 22 0.02 8.90 7.74
CA GLY A 22 0.86 9.52 6.70
C GLY A 22 0.99 8.73 5.38
N PRO A 23 1.45 7.47 5.39
CA PRO A 23 1.55 6.64 4.17
C PRO A 23 0.20 6.35 3.50
N ILE A 24 -0.85 6.10 4.28
CA ILE A 24 -2.21 5.80 3.80
C ILE A 24 -2.82 7.03 3.10
N LYS A 25 -2.53 8.23 3.60
CA LYS A 25 -2.96 9.48 2.95
C LYS A 25 -2.32 9.64 1.57
N GLY A 26 -1.02 9.32 1.44
CA GLY A 26 -0.33 9.32 0.15
C GLY A 26 -0.94 8.34 -0.85
N PHE A 27 -1.21 7.12 -0.41
CA PHE A 27 -1.92 6.12 -1.22
C PHE A 27 -3.30 6.61 -1.67
N ALA A 28 -4.10 7.18 -0.75
CA ALA A 28 -5.43 7.67 -1.04
C ALA A 28 -5.44 8.75 -2.14
N VAL A 29 -4.47 9.67 -2.14
CA VAL A 29 -4.33 10.70 -3.17
C VAL A 29 -4.05 10.08 -4.54
N THR A 30 -3.11 9.14 -4.62
CA THR A 30 -2.79 8.47 -5.90
C THR A 30 -3.98 7.68 -6.45
N LEU A 31 -4.71 6.97 -5.58
CA LEU A 31 -5.92 6.24 -5.93
C LEU A 31 -7.01 7.18 -6.46
N ALA A 32 -7.26 8.30 -5.77
CA ALA A 32 -8.26 9.28 -6.17
C ALA A 32 -7.96 9.89 -7.54
N ILE A 33 -6.71 10.30 -7.77
CA ILE A 33 -6.27 10.83 -9.08
C ILE A 33 -6.45 9.77 -10.16
N GLY A 34 -6.03 8.53 -9.92
CA GLY A 34 -6.18 7.43 -10.88
C GLY A 34 -7.64 7.17 -11.26
N ILE A 35 -8.55 7.19 -10.28
CA ILE A 35 -10.00 7.03 -10.54
C ILE A 35 -10.52 8.19 -11.41
N VAL A 36 -10.16 9.44 -11.10
CA VAL A 36 -10.59 10.61 -11.89
C VAL A 36 -10.06 10.51 -13.32
N THR A 37 -8.78 10.20 -13.50
CA THR A 37 -8.15 10.07 -14.82
C THR A 37 -8.77 8.93 -15.63
N THR A 38 -9.06 7.79 -15.02
CA THR A 38 -9.68 6.63 -15.70
C THR A 38 -11.12 6.91 -16.10
N VAL A 39 -11.93 7.54 -15.23
CA VAL A 39 -13.31 7.94 -15.56
C VAL A 39 -13.33 8.97 -16.68
N PHE A 40 -12.45 9.98 -16.61
CA PHE A 40 -12.33 10.99 -17.67
C PHE A 40 -11.91 10.36 -19.00
N THR A 41 -10.91 9.47 -18.97
CA THR A 41 -10.45 8.73 -20.16
C THR A 41 -11.57 7.90 -20.76
N ALA A 42 -12.28 7.12 -19.93
CA ALA A 42 -13.36 6.26 -20.39
C ALA A 42 -14.54 7.03 -20.99
N PHE A 43 -14.84 8.23 -20.48
CA PHE A 43 -15.95 9.04 -20.99
C PHE A 43 -15.55 9.89 -22.20
N THR A 44 -14.42 10.59 -22.11
CA THR A 44 -14.00 11.59 -23.10
C THR A 44 -13.16 10.96 -24.20
N LEU A 45 -12.10 10.22 -23.84
CA LEU A 45 -11.16 9.68 -24.83
C LEU A 45 -11.80 8.55 -25.63
N THR A 46 -12.49 7.61 -24.97
CA THR A 46 -13.20 6.53 -25.68
C THR A 46 -14.24 7.10 -26.63
N ARG A 47 -15.04 8.07 -26.17
CA ARG A 47 -16.05 8.69 -27.03
C ARG A 47 -15.43 9.44 -28.20
N TRP A 48 -14.34 10.15 -27.98
CA TRP A 48 -13.62 10.85 -29.04
C TRP A 48 -13.02 9.88 -30.06
N LEU A 49 -12.34 8.83 -29.62
CA LEU A 49 -11.73 7.81 -30.47
C LEU A 49 -12.80 7.08 -31.29
N VAL A 50 -13.89 6.65 -30.65
CA VAL A 50 -15.02 5.99 -31.31
C VAL A 50 -15.70 6.94 -32.30
N ALA A 51 -15.92 8.20 -31.93
CA ALA A 51 -16.52 9.19 -32.84
C ALA A 51 -15.61 9.49 -34.04
N PHE A 52 -14.30 9.61 -33.84
CA PHE A 52 -13.32 9.80 -34.89
C PHE A 52 -13.29 8.59 -35.84
N TRP A 53 -13.24 7.38 -35.29
CA TRP A 53 -13.26 6.14 -36.06
C TRP A 53 -14.55 5.97 -36.87
N LEU A 54 -15.71 6.20 -36.26
CA LEU A 54 -17.01 6.14 -36.93
C LEU A 54 -17.12 7.17 -38.07
N ARG A 55 -16.66 8.41 -37.84
CA ARG A 55 -16.66 9.47 -38.87
C ARG A 55 -15.73 9.14 -40.05
N ARG A 56 -14.59 8.50 -39.79
CA ARG A 56 -13.57 8.20 -40.81
C ARG A 56 -13.86 6.90 -41.58
N GLN A 57 -14.20 5.80 -40.91
CA GLN A 57 -14.36 4.49 -41.56
C GLN A 57 -15.81 4.15 -41.96
N ARG A 58 -16.82 4.82 -41.38
CA ARG A 58 -18.26 4.54 -41.61
C ARG A 58 -18.59 3.04 -41.78
N PRO A 59 -18.16 2.17 -40.84
CA PRO A 59 -18.35 0.73 -40.98
C PRO A 59 -19.84 0.38 -40.94
N LYS A 60 -20.30 -0.41 -41.92
CA LYS A 60 -21.70 -0.85 -42.04
C LYS A 60 -22.01 -2.12 -41.23
N THR A 61 -21.01 -2.69 -40.58
CA THR A 61 -21.09 -3.89 -39.74
C THR A 61 -20.30 -3.65 -38.46
N MET A 62 -20.75 -4.21 -37.34
CA MET A 62 -19.93 -4.19 -36.12
C MET A 62 -18.63 -4.96 -36.38
N PRO A 63 -17.47 -4.43 -35.96
CA PRO A 63 -16.22 -5.15 -36.08
C PRO A 63 -16.31 -6.42 -35.23
N ALA A 64 -16.37 -7.57 -35.88
CA ALA A 64 -16.21 -8.85 -35.20
C ALA A 64 -14.80 -8.85 -34.58
N GLY A 65 -14.70 -9.13 -33.28
CA GLY A 65 -13.42 -9.14 -32.57
C GLY A 65 -12.36 -9.98 -33.29
N VAL A 66 -11.10 -9.56 -33.21
CA VAL A 66 -9.94 -10.15 -33.91
C VAL A 66 -9.80 -11.66 -33.64
N MET A 67 -10.28 -12.12 -32.48
CA MET A 67 -10.44 -13.54 -32.15
C MET A 67 -11.79 -13.76 -31.48
N ARG A 68 -12.60 -14.67 -32.02
CA ARG A 68 -13.83 -15.16 -31.39
C ARG A 68 -13.47 -16.25 -30.39
N LEU A 69 -12.91 -15.85 -29.24
CA LEU A 69 -12.45 -16.78 -28.19
C LEU A 69 -13.61 -17.50 -27.50
N VAL A 70 -14.80 -16.89 -27.49
CA VAL A 70 -16.02 -17.45 -26.89
C VAL A 70 -17.15 -17.35 -27.92
N PRO A 71 -17.77 -18.48 -28.32
CA PRO A 71 -18.94 -18.47 -29.21
C PRO A 71 -20.13 -17.69 -28.62
N ASP A 72 -20.91 -17.04 -29.48
CA ASP A 72 -22.06 -16.21 -29.07
C ASP A 72 -23.16 -17.00 -28.31
N ASP A 73 -23.23 -18.33 -28.50
CA ASP A 73 -24.18 -19.23 -27.80
C ASP A 73 -23.47 -20.11 -26.75
N THR A 74 -22.56 -19.54 -25.96
CA THR A 74 -21.91 -20.26 -24.87
C THR A 74 -22.81 -20.34 -23.64
N ARG A 75 -23.43 -21.50 -23.41
CA ARG A 75 -24.31 -21.76 -22.25
C ARG A 75 -23.57 -22.45 -21.13
N VAL A 76 -22.83 -21.70 -20.33
CA VAL A 76 -22.19 -22.23 -19.12
C VAL A 76 -23.22 -22.34 -17.99
N PRO A 77 -23.46 -23.53 -17.42
CA PRO A 77 -24.43 -23.72 -16.35
C PRO A 77 -23.83 -23.31 -14.98
N PHE A 78 -23.51 -22.03 -14.79
CA PHE A 78 -22.95 -21.51 -13.53
C PHE A 78 -23.79 -21.90 -12.30
N MET A 79 -25.11 -21.96 -12.47
CA MET A 79 -26.05 -22.28 -11.40
C MET A 79 -25.98 -23.73 -10.91
N ALA A 80 -25.51 -24.66 -11.76
CA ALA A 80 -25.33 -26.06 -11.37
C ALA A 80 -24.15 -26.24 -10.40
N PHE A 81 -23.09 -25.44 -10.56
CA PHE A 81 -21.88 -25.51 -9.75
C PHE A 81 -21.94 -24.70 -8.46
N ARG A 82 -23.00 -23.89 -8.24
CA ARG A 82 -23.10 -22.99 -7.09
C ARG A 82 -22.86 -23.67 -5.75
N LYS A 83 -23.37 -24.90 -5.55
CA LYS A 83 -23.26 -25.61 -4.27
C LYS A 83 -21.81 -25.93 -3.93
N TYR A 84 -21.03 -26.37 -4.92
CA TYR A 84 -19.60 -26.64 -4.74
C TYR A 84 -18.80 -25.35 -4.53
N ALA A 85 -19.06 -24.33 -5.36
CA ALA A 85 -18.40 -23.03 -5.24
C ALA A 85 -18.67 -22.37 -3.89
N PHE A 86 -19.93 -22.31 -3.44
CA PHE A 86 -20.27 -21.74 -2.13
C PHE A 86 -19.72 -22.56 -0.97
N THR A 87 -19.76 -23.90 -1.04
CA THR A 87 -19.20 -24.74 0.04
C THR A 87 -17.69 -24.53 0.16
N LEU A 88 -16.97 -24.50 -0.97
CA LEU A 88 -15.53 -24.24 -0.98
C LEU A 88 -15.22 -22.84 -0.45
N SER A 89 -15.94 -21.80 -0.89
CA SER A 89 -15.74 -20.44 -0.41
C SER A 89 -15.97 -20.33 1.09
N VAL A 90 -17.05 -20.90 1.61
CA VAL A 90 -17.33 -20.91 3.06
C VAL A 90 -16.24 -21.63 3.84
N LEU A 91 -15.80 -22.80 3.36
CA LEU A 91 -14.73 -23.56 4.00
C LEU A 91 -13.43 -22.74 4.04
N LEU A 92 -13.03 -22.13 2.91
CA LEU A 92 -11.84 -21.30 2.84
C LEU A 92 -11.96 -20.04 3.73
N SER A 93 -13.13 -19.43 3.81
CA SER A 93 -13.37 -18.29 4.72
C SER A 93 -13.24 -18.70 6.19
N ILE A 94 -13.79 -19.85 6.58
CA ILE A 94 -13.64 -20.38 7.94
C ILE A 94 -12.18 -20.74 8.21
N ALA A 95 -11.50 -21.40 7.27
CA ALA A 95 -10.09 -21.74 7.40
C ALA A 95 -9.22 -20.49 7.58
N SER A 96 -9.48 -19.42 6.81
CA SER A 96 -8.80 -18.13 6.97
C SER A 96 -9.03 -17.53 8.36
N ALA A 97 -10.28 -17.54 8.85
CA ALA A 97 -10.60 -17.07 10.20
C ALA A 97 -9.90 -17.90 11.28
N VAL A 98 -9.86 -19.24 11.16
CA VAL A 98 -9.15 -20.10 12.11
C VAL A 98 -7.65 -19.83 12.08
N LEU A 99 -7.05 -19.77 10.89
CA LEU A 99 -5.63 -19.47 10.72
C LEU A 99 -5.24 -18.11 11.33
N PHE A 100 -6.11 -17.10 11.22
CA PHE A 100 -5.91 -15.80 11.84
C PHE A 100 -5.74 -15.88 13.37
N PHE A 101 -6.44 -16.80 14.05
CA PHE A 101 -6.31 -16.97 15.50
C PHE A 101 -5.21 -17.97 15.92
N THR A 102 -4.87 -18.94 15.07
CA THR A 102 -3.91 -20.00 15.43
C THR A 102 -2.48 -19.73 14.96
N VAL A 103 -2.30 -19.03 13.85
CA VAL A 103 -0.98 -18.71 13.30
C VAL A 103 -0.54 -17.36 13.84
N GLY A 104 0.59 -17.32 14.55
CA GLY A 104 1.15 -16.09 15.07
C GLY A 104 1.34 -15.05 13.95
N MET A 105 0.69 -13.90 14.07
CA MET A 105 0.77 -12.85 13.05
C MET A 105 2.12 -12.11 13.12
N ASN A 106 2.65 -11.80 11.95
CA ASN A 106 3.83 -10.95 11.81
C ASN A 106 3.40 -9.48 11.94
N TYR A 107 3.24 -9.06 13.18
CA TYR A 107 2.91 -7.68 13.54
C TYR A 107 4.09 -6.75 13.24
N GLY A 108 3.79 -5.62 12.60
CA GLY A 108 4.78 -4.57 12.36
C GLY A 108 5.09 -3.74 13.60
N ILE A 109 6.00 -2.78 13.44
CA ILE A 109 6.52 -1.92 14.52
C ILE A 109 5.40 -1.18 15.27
N ASP A 110 4.34 -0.78 14.55
CA ASP A 110 3.19 -0.09 15.14
C ASP A 110 2.45 -0.93 16.20
N PHE A 111 2.53 -2.26 16.12
CA PHE A 111 1.83 -3.22 16.99
C PHE A 111 2.74 -3.93 18.01
N ARG A 112 4.02 -4.16 17.68
CA ARG A 112 5.01 -4.76 18.60
C ARG A 112 5.74 -3.73 19.46
N GLY A 113 5.70 -2.45 19.06
CA GLY A 113 6.59 -1.44 19.59
C GLY A 113 8.00 -1.59 19.02
N GLY A 114 8.94 -0.84 19.58
CA GLY A 114 10.33 -0.85 19.16
C GLY A 114 11.07 0.42 19.58
N SER A 115 12.14 0.76 18.87
CA SER A 115 12.90 1.98 19.15
C SER A 115 12.58 3.01 18.07
N SER A 116 12.30 4.24 18.49
CA SER A 116 12.21 5.40 17.60
C SER A 116 13.42 6.30 17.76
N ILE A 117 13.95 6.73 16.63
CA ILE A 117 15.15 7.56 16.56
C ILE A 117 14.81 8.75 15.68
N GLU A 118 14.85 9.94 16.26
CA GLU A 118 14.73 11.20 15.56
C GLU A 118 16.12 11.65 15.12
N VAL A 119 16.31 11.75 13.81
CA VAL A 119 17.54 12.22 13.18
C VAL A 119 17.24 13.47 12.36
N GLN A 120 18.19 14.40 12.34
CA GLN A 120 18.13 15.58 11.49
C GLN A 120 19.28 15.59 10.49
N ALA A 121 18.98 15.85 9.22
CA ALA A 121 20.00 16.02 8.18
C ALA A 121 20.86 17.26 8.46
N LYS A 122 22.19 17.08 8.46
CA LYS A 122 23.14 18.22 8.52
C LYS A 122 23.09 19.06 7.23
N GLY A 123 22.74 18.44 6.10
CA GLY A 123 22.49 19.09 4.81
C GLY A 123 21.10 19.75 4.68
N GLN A 124 20.74 20.17 3.46
CA GLN A 124 19.49 20.91 3.20
C GLN A 124 18.22 20.04 3.24
N GLN A 125 18.31 18.76 2.88
CA GLN A 125 17.18 17.84 2.85
C GLN A 125 17.64 16.43 3.28
N ALA A 126 16.77 15.72 4.00
CA ALA A 126 17.02 14.33 4.34
C ALA A 126 16.58 13.41 3.19
N ASP A 127 17.44 12.47 2.79
CA ASP A 127 17.09 11.48 1.77
C ASP A 127 16.57 10.21 2.44
N ILE A 128 15.25 10.04 2.45
CA ILE A 128 14.58 8.86 3.03
C ILE A 128 15.03 7.58 2.31
N GLY A 129 15.27 7.65 1.00
CA GLY A 129 15.67 6.51 0.18
C GLY A 129 17.04 5.99 0.60
N ASP A 130 18.02 6.90 0.68
CA ASP A 130 19.38 6.58 1.14
C ASP A 130 19.40 6.05 2.58
N ILE A 131 18.67 6.69 3.51
CA ILE A 131 18.55 6.19 4.89
C ILE A 131 17.97 4.77 4.89
N ARG A 132 16.88 4.53 4.15
CA ARG A 132 16.24 3.21 4.10
C ARG A 132 17.18 2.16 3.54
N GLU A 133 17.92 2.47 2.48
CA GLU A 133 18.85 1.54 1.85
C GLU A 133 19.99 1.16 2.81
N ARG A 134 20.63 2.16 3.44
CA ARG A 134 21.69 1.94 4.43
C ARG A 134 21.21 1.10 5.62
N LEU A 135 19.99 1.34 6.11
CA LEU A 135 19.44 0.61 7.26
C LEU A 135 18.96 -0.79 6.91
N THR A 136 18.48 -1.02 5.68
CA THR A 136 18.07 -2.36 5.22
C THR A 136 19.26 -3.31 5.14
N GLY A 137 20.46 -2.79 4.83
CA GLY A 137 21.70 -3.57 4.79
C GLY A 137 22.24 -4.02 6.16
N LEU A 138 21.69 -3.52 7.27
CA LEU A 138 22.17 -3.80 8.63
C LEU A 138 21.49 -5.00 9.31
N GLU A 139 20.58 -5.69 8.60
CA GLU A 139 19.81 -6.85 9.09
C GLU A 139 19.04 -6.56 10.39
N LEU A 140 18.59 -5.32 10.59
CA LEU A 140 17.86 -4.86 11.78
C LEU A 140 16.38 -5.29 11.79
N GLY A 141 15.97 -6.16 10.88
CA GLY A 141 14.57 -6.56 10.68
C GLY A 141 13.76 -5.45 10.01
N GLU A 142 12.55 -5.21 10.51
CA GLU A 142 11.65 -4.19 9.96
C GLU A 142 12.11 -2.79 10.39
N VAL A 143 12.42 -1.95 9.39
CA VAL A 143 12.80 -0.54 9.58
C VAL A 143 11.83 0.32 8.80
N GLN A 144 11.21 1.27 9.48
CA GLN A 144 10.34 2.27 8.88
C GLN A 144 10.99 3.65 8.99
N VAL A 145 11.17 4.31 7.85
CA VAL A 145 11.76 5.65 7.76
C VAL A 145 10.71 6.60 7.21
N GLN A 146 10.41 7.66 7.95
CA GLN A 146 9.42 8.67 7.58
C GLN A 146 9.89 10.07 7.96
N GLU A 147 9.48 11.09 7.19
CA GLU A 147 9.69 12.49 7.58
C GLU A 147 8.89 12.85 8.83
N PHE A 148 9.43 13.76 9.64
CA PHE A 148 8.82 14.21 10.89
C PHE A 148 8.98 15.71 11.07
N GLY A 149 7.91 16.48 10.90
CA GLY A 149 7.94 17.93 11.12
C GLY A 149 8.49 18.72 9.93
N SER A 150 9.78 18.63 9.64
CA SER A 150 10.43 19.36 8.52
C SER A 150 11.10 18.42 7.52
N ALA A 151 11.40 18.90 6.30
CA ALA A 151 12.10 18.12 5.26
C ALA A 151 13.55 17.71 5.64
N ARG A 152 14.04 18.15 6.79
CA ARG A 152 15.35 17.77 7.36
C ARG A 152 15.23 16.78 8.50
N ASP A 153 14.05 16.68 9.11
CA ASP A 153 13.82 15.88 10.31
C ASP A 153 13.17 14.56 9.89
N VAL A 154 13.80 13.46 10.27
CA VAL A 154 13.38 12.10 9.91
C VAL A 154 13.22 11.30 11.18
N LEU A 155 12.10 10.58 11.26
CA LEU A 155 11.83 9.61 12.29
C LEU A 155 12.07 8.21 11.72
N ILE A 156 13.03 7.53 12.32
CA ILE A 156 13.35 6.13 12.06
C ILE A 156 12.70 5.31 13.16
N ARG A 157 11.89 4.32 12.79
CA ARG A 157 11.36 3.31 13.71
C ARG A 157 11.97 1.96 13.37
N ILE A 158 12.44 1.26 14.39
CA ILE A 158 13.06 -0.06 14.28
C ILE A 158 12.22 -1.01 15.12
N GLY A 159 11.89 -2.19 14.57
CA GLY A 159 11.19 -3.21 15.33
C GLY A 159 12.00 -3.72 16.53
N THR A 160 11.30 -4.23 17.56
CA THR A 160 11.93 -4.85 18.73
C THR A 160 12.95 -5.91 18.30
N GLN A 161 14.18 -5.80 18.78
CA GLN A 161 15.21 -6.80 18.51
C GLN A 161 15.05 -7.95 19.53
N GLY A 162 14.88 -9.17 19.04
CA GLY A 162 14.77 -10.35 19.91
C GLY A 162 16.07 -10.53 20.72
N GLY A 163 16.03 -10.22 22.02
CA GLY A 163 17.22 -10.23 22.88
C GLY A 163 17.21 -9.23 24.05
N GLY A 164 16.15 -8.44 24.21
CA GLY A 164 16.00 -7.47 25.31
C GLY A 164 16.82 -6.20 25.09
N ASP A 165 16.98 -5.40 26.15
CA ASP A 165 17.57 -4.04 26.10
C ASP A 165 18.96 -3.99 25.43
N VAL A 166 19.76 -5.05 25.54
CA VAL A 166 21.10 -5.15 24.94
C VAL A 166 21.03 -5.22 23.41
N ALA A 167 20.05 -5.94 22.86
CA ALA A 167 19.87 -6.05 21.42
C ALA A 167 19.35 -4.75 20.81
N GLU A 168 18.49 -4.03 21.54
CA GLU A 168 18.03 -2.69 21.14
C GLU A 168 19.17 -1.68 21.14
N GLN A 169 20.02 -1.67 22.18
CA GLN A 169 21.21 -0.81 22.21
C GLN A 169 22.17 -1.09 21.05
N SER A 170 22.43 -2.36 20.75
CA SER A 170 23.28 -2.72 19.60
C SER A 170 22.67 -2.27 18.26
N ALA A 171 21.35 -2.35 18.10
CA ALA A 171 20.69 -1.85 16.90
C ALA A 171 20.80 -0.32 16.78
N VAL A 172 20.58 0.42 17.87
CA VAL A 172 20.75 1.87 17.91
C VAL A 172 22.18 2.28 17.58
N GLU A 173 23.19 1.57 18.08
CA GLU A 173 24.60 1.81 17.77
C GLU A 173 24.92 1.55 16.29
N LYS A 174 24.39 0.48 15.70
CA LYS A 174 24.53 0.19 14.26
C LYS A 174 23.92 1.32 13.42
N VAL A 175 22.72 1.80 13.78
CA VAL A 175 22.08 2.94 13.12
C VAL A 175 22.90 4.22 13.28
N ARG A 176 23.43 4.46 14.49
CA ARG A 176 24.32 5.60 14.76
C ARG A 176 25.55 5.55 13.85
N SER A 177 26.26 4.43 13.82
CA SER A 177 27.46 4.28 13.01
C SER A 177 27.20 4.46 11.51
N ALA A 178 26.02 4.09 11.00
CA ALA A 178 25.69 4.20 9.58
C ALA A 178 25.28 5.62 9.15
N LEU A 179 24.75 6.44 10.07
CA LEU A 179 24.13 7.73 9.75
C LEU A 179 24.83 8.94 10.39
N GLU A 180 25.72 8.76 11.38
CA GLU A 180 26.35 9.86 12.13
C GLU A 180 27.19 10.82 11.27
N THR A 181 27.65 10.38 10.10
CA THR A 181 28.36 11.25 9.14
C THR A 181 27.45 12.36 8.63
N ASP A 182 26.27 12.00 8.12
CA ASP A 182 25.37 12.90 7.37
C ASP A 182 24.22 13.46 8.24
N TYR A 183 23.91 12.78 9.35
CA TYR A 183 22.76 13.06 10.21
C TYR A 183 23.17 13.31 11.67
N GLU A 184 22.42 14.17 12.34
CA GLU A 184 22.54 14.48 13.77
C GLU A 184 21.42 13.78 14.54
N PHE A 185 21.76 13.06 15.61
CA PHE A 185 20.80 12.34 16.43
C PHE A 185 20.21 13.25 17.50
N ARG A 186 18.92 13.53 17.41
CA ARG A 186 18.22 14.45 18.32
C ARG A 186 17.63 13.74 19.52
N ARG A 187 16.93 12.62 19.27
CA ARG A 187 16.17 11.90 20.31
C ARG A 187 16.15 10.41 20.00
N ILE A 188 16.37 9.59 21.03
CA ILE A 188 16.22 8.13 20.96
C ILE A 188 15.24 7.75 22.05
N GLU A 189 14.12 7.12 21.67
CA GLU A 189 13.10 6.68 22.62
C GLU A 189 12.69 5.24 22.33
N VAL A 190 12.52 4.47 23.40
CA VAL A 190 11.84 3.18 23.32
C VAL A 190 10.34 3.46 23.28
N VAL A 191 9.69 3.10 22.18
CA VAL A 191 8.26 3.33 21.95
C VAL A 191 7.51 2.03 22.17
N GLY A 192 6.55 2.08 23.08
CA GLY A 192 5.58 1.01 23.25
C GLY A 192 4.66 0.87 22.02
N PRO A 193 3.92 -0.22 21.91
CA PRO A 193 2.96 -0.42 20.83
C PRO A 193 1.87 0.68 20.82
N THR A 194 1.82 1.45 19.72
CA THR A 194 1.01 2.68 19.57
C THR A 194 -0.50 2.42 19.57
N VAL A 195 -0.93 1.23 19.19
CA VAL A 195 -2.36 0.88 19.01
C VAL A 195 -2.98 0.17 20.23
N SER A 196 -2.21 -0.15 21.25
CA SER A 196 -2.69 -0.81 22.48
C SER A 196 -2.71 0.10 23.72
N SER A 197 -2.31 1.37 23.58
CA SER A 197 -2.29 2.38 24.64
C SER A 197 -3.43 3.39 24.53
#